data_AF-A0A7C5JV93-F1
#
_entry.id   AF-A0A7C5JV93-F1
#
_cell.length_a   1.000
_cell.length_b   1.000
_cell.length_c   1.000
_cell.angle_alpha   90.00
_cell.angle_beta   90.00
_cell.angle_gamma   90.00
#
_symmetry.space_group_name_H-M   'P 1'
#
loop_
_entity.id
_entity.type
_entity.pdbx_description
1 polymer ?
#
loop_
_entity_poly.entity_id
_entity_poly.type
_entity_poly.pdbx_seq_one_letter_code
_entity_poly.pdbx_strand_id
1 'polypeptide(L)'
;TVVVRPPQVIETGIEALESIETLAGRIGLKVEMGELALRTRPPSGEERARFGLADGVPLAEVSRVMLAEGRPIAYLIDALPEPFLPEEILNGAFRGSVLDLLLRRGDPRLSHSNANISAVSASSEVARYLGIQRGDVLLSLEAWLYTTSGEAVDHSHSFFLPGTFRFHVVRRISQG
;
A
#
# COMPACT_ATOMS: atom_id res chain seq x y z
N THR A 1 26.25 -27.67 -6.17
CA THR A 1 25.04 -27.17 -6.84
C THR A 1 24.29 -26.30 -5.86
N VAL A 2 24.18 -25.00 -6.11
CA VAL A 2 23.32 -24.12 -5.30
C VAL A 2 21.90 -24.33 -5.79
N VAL A 3 21.06 -24.95 -4.96
CA VAL A 3 19.61 -25.02 -5.22
C VAL A 3 19.05 -23.67 -4.81
N VAL A 4 18.83 -22.79 -5.78
CA VAL A 4 18.11 -21.54 -5.55
C VAL A 4 16.63 -21.93 -5.37
N ARG A 5 16.11 -21.81 -4.14
CA ARG A 5 14.66 -21.93 -3.94
C ARG A 5 13.99 -20.85 -4.80
N PRO A 6 12.92 -21.18 -5.55
CA PRO A 6 12.16 -20.15 -6.23
C PRO A 6 11.69 -19.13 -5.18
N PRO A 7 11.77 -17.83 -5.46
CA PRO A 7 11.31 -16.81 -4.52
C PRO A 7 9.86 -17.10 -4.13
N GLN A 8 9.56 -17.02 -2.83
CA GLN A 8 8.19 -17.16 -2.37
C GLN A 8 7.38 -15.96 -2.90
N VAL A 9 6.27 -16.26 -3.55
CA VAL A 9 5.38 -15.26 -4.15
C VAL A 9 4.19 -15.06 -3.23
N ILE A 10 3.88 -13.80 -2.91
CA ILE A 10 2.66 -13.46 -2.17
C ILE A 10 1.50 -13.48 -3.17
N GLU A 11 0.51 -14.33 -2.92
CA GLU A 11 -0.68 -14.46 -3.77
C GLU A 11 -1.93 -13.95 -3.04
N THR A 12 -2.73 -13.13 -3.71
CA THR A 12 -3.99 -12.61 -3.16
C THR A 12 -5.03 -12.36 -4.25
N GLY A 13 -6.31 -12.45 -3.87
CA GLY A 13 -7.40 -12.03 -4.74
C GLY A 13 -7.40 -10.52 -4.92
N ILE A 14 -7.71 -10.02 -6.11
CA ILE A 14 -7.82 -8.57 -6.36
C ILE A 14 -8.92 -7.94 -5.48
N GLU A 15 -9.93 -8.72 -5.10
CA GLU A 15 -11.02 -8.31 -4.22
C GLU A 15 -10.65 -8.26 -2.72
N ALA A 16 -9.53 -8.85 -2.32
CA ALA A 16 -9.16 -8.99 -0.92
C ALA A 16 -8.26 -7.83 -0.46
N LEU A 17 -8.79 -7.02 0.46
CA LEU A 17 -8.05 -5.93 1.09
C LEU A 17 -7.37 -6.42 2.38
N GLU A 18 -6.08 -6.70 2.30
CA GLU A 18 -5.26 -7.20 3.41
C GLU A 18 -3.85 -6.61 3.37
N SER A 19 -3.21 -6.49 4.53
CA SER A 19 -1.82 -6.03 4.59
C SER A 19 -0.85 -7.06 4.03
N ILE A 20 0.30 -6.58 3.53
CA ILE A 20 1.38 -7.46 3.05
C ILE A 20 1.86 -8.38 4.16
N GLU A 21 1.91 -7.91 5.40
CA GLU A 21 2.29 -8.67 6.58
C GLU A 21 1.31 -9.81 6.88
N THR A 22 0.01 -9.54 6.78
CA THR A 22 -1.02 -10.58 6.93
C THR A 22 -0.88 -11.64 5.84
N LEU A 23 -0.72 -11.21 4.59
CA LEU A 23 -0.58 -12.13 3.45
C LEU A 23 0.71 -12.96 3.54
N ALA A 24 1.84 -12.34 3.87
CA ALA A 24 3.12 -13.01 4.02
C ALA A 24 3.11 -13.99 5.21
N GLY A 25 2.47 -13.61 6.32
CA GLY A 25 2.31 -14.46 7.50
C GLY A 25 1.60 -15.79 7.20
N ARG A 26 0.61 -15.80 6.31
CA ARG A 26 -0.12 -17.02 5.90
C ARG A 26 0.76 -18.07 5.21
N ILE A 27 1.80 -17.63 4.51
CA ILE A 27 2.74 -18.52 3.81
C ILE A 27 4.06 -18.71 4.57
N GLY A 28 4.17 -18.15 5.78
CA GLY A 28 5.39 -18.18 6.58
C GLY A 28 6.54 -17.36 6.00
N LEU A 29 6.26 -16.44 5.08
CA LEU A 29 7.25 -15.54 4.51
C LEU A 29 7.52 -14.41 5.50
N LYS A 30 8.77 -14.27 5.94
CA LYS A 30 9.17 -13.15 6.79
C LYS A 30 9.31 -11.89 5.94
N VAL A 31 8.45 -10.92 6.23
CA VAL A 31 8.54 -9.56 5.68
C VAL A 31 8.91 -8.56 6.78
N GLU A 32 9.59 -7.49 6.38
CA GLU A 32 9.95 -6.39 7.27
C GLU A 32 9.88 -5.05 6.54
N MET A 33 9.63 -4.00 7.31
CA MET A 33 9.66 -2.63 6.82
C MET A 33 11.12 -2.16 6.74
N GLY A 34 11.53 -1.71 5.55
CA GLY A 34 12.82 -1.11 5.25
C GLY A 34 12.82 0.40 5.45
N GLU A 35 13.36 1.15 4.47
CA GLU A 35 13.39 2.62 4.48
C GLU A 35 11.96 3.17 4.66
N LEU A 36 11.79 4.09 5.60
CA LEU A 36 10.55 4.77 5.95
C LEU A 36 10.78 6.29 5.85
N ALA A 37 9.85 7.00 5.22
CA ALA A 37 9.80 8.46 5.23
C ALA A 37 8.40 8.92 5.63
N LEU A 38 8.36 9.96 6.45
CA LEU A 38 7.14 10.69 6.81
C LEU A 38 7.32 12.14 6.38
N ARG A 39 6.36 12.67 5.65
CA ARG A 39 6.35 14.10 5.28
C ARG A 39 4.94 14.67 5.32
N THR A 40 4.89 15.99 5.52
CA THR A 40 3.66 16.77 5.35
C THR A 40 3.71 17.46 4.00
N ARG A 41 2.66 17.33 3.20
CA ARG A 41 2.58 17.94 1.87
C ARG A 41 1.18 18.50 1.56
N PRO A 42 1.05 19.47 0.64
CA PRO A 42 -0.27 19.87 0.16
C PRO A 42 -0.99 18.73 -0.59
N PRO A 43 -2.32 18.64 -0.49
CA PRO A 43 -3.10 17.70 -1.30
C PRO A 43 -3.16 18.14 -2.77
N SER A 44 -3.26 17.17 -3.67
CA SER A 44 -3.66 17.39 -5.05
C SER A 44 -5.11 17.92 -5.13
N GLY A 45 -5.54 18.37 -6.30
CA GLY A 45 -6.93 18.80 -6.50
C GLY A 45 -7.94 17.67 -6.26
N GLU A 46 -7.62 16.46 -6.71
CA GLU A 46 -8.44 15.27 -6.48
C GLU A 46 -8.46 14.87 -5.00
N GLU A 47 -7.30 14.87 -4.35
CA GLU A 47 -7.20 14.55 -2.92
C GLU A 47 -7.99 15.55 -2.08
N ARG A 48 -7.88 16.85 -2.36
CA ARG A 48 -8.67 17.87 -1.65
C ARG A 48 -10.16 17.62 -1.80
N ALA A 49 -10.62 17.32 -3.02
CA ALA A 49 -12.02 17.06 -3.30
C ALA A 49 -12.53 15.79 -2.62
N ARG A 50 -11.80 14.67 -2.73
CA ARG A 50 -12.23 13.36 -2.20
C ARG A 50 -12.14 13.27 -0.68
N PHE A 51 -11.13 13.89 -0.07
CA PHE A 51 -11.02 13.97 1.40
C PHE A 51 -11.90 15.08 2.01
N GLY A 52 -12.52 15.95 1.20
CA GLY A 52 -13.35 17.05 1.70
C GLY A 52 -12.54 18.10 2.47
N LEU A 53 -11.29 18.36 2.06
CA LEU A 53 -10.38 19.24 2.79
C LEU A 53 -10.62 20.71 2.44
N ALA A 54 -10.54 21.56 3.47
CA ALA A 54 -10.46 23.00 3.29
C ALA A 54 -9.12 23.40 2.65
N ASP A 55 -9.08 24.60 2.06
CA ASP A 55 -7.85 25.12 1.47
C ASP A 55 -6.73 25.25 2.51
N GLY A 56 -5.52 24.86 2.11
CA GLY A 56 -4.32 24.92 2.95
C GLY A 56 -4.17 23.78 3.95
N VAL A 57 -5.16 22.89 4.12
CA VAL A 57 -5.04 21.72 4.99
C VAL A 57 -4.11 20.69 4.33
N PRO A 58 -2.97 20.33 4.96
CA PRO A 58 -2.03 19.39 4.38
C PRO A 58 -2.43 17.93 4.63
N LEU A 59 -1.78 17.02 3.91
CA LEU A 59 -1.79 15.58 4.17
C LEU A 59 -0.49 15.15 4.84
N ALA A 60 -0.59 14.14 5.70
CA ALA A 60 0.55 13.33 6.10
C ALA A 60 0.75 12.24 5.04
N GLU A 61 1.95 12.13 4.51
CA GLU A 61 2.34 11.08 3.58
C GLU A 61 3.40 10.18 4.23
N VAL A 62 3.10 8.89 4.26
CA VAL A 62 3.95 7.83 4.80
C VAL A 62 4.40 6.99 3.63
N SER A 63 5.70 6.93 3.38
CA SER A 63 6.24 6.03 2.35
C SER A 63 7.21 5.01 2.95
N ARG A 64 7.11 3.76 2.51
CA ARG A 64 7.92 2.67 3.04
C ARG A 64 8.27 1.62 2.00
N VAL A 65 9.46 1.04 2.12
CA VAL A 65 9.85 -0.16 1.36
C VAL A 65 9.50 -1.39 2.19
N MET A 66 8.84 -2.36 1.58
CA MET A 66 8.65 -3.69 2.16
C MET A 66 9.74 -4.62 1.64
N LEU A 67 10.37 -5.34 2.55
CA LEU A 67 11.43 -6.29 2.29
C LEU A 67 10.93 -7.71 2.56
N ALA A 68 11.30 -8.66 1.71
CA ALA A 68 11.24 -10.09 1.99
C ALA A 68 12.66 -10.65 1.93
N GLU A 69 13.07 -11.35 2.99
CA GLU A 69 14.43 -11.91 3.08
C GLU A 69 15.53 -10.86 2.81
N GLY A 70 15.33 -9.62 3.27
CA GLY A 70 16.26 -8.50 3.09
C GLY A 70 16.27 -7.87 1.69
N ARG A 71 15.36 -8.26 0.79
CA ARG A 71 15.25 -7.70 -0.57
C ARG A 71 13.95 -6.91 -0.74
N PRO A 72 13.96 -5.74 -1.40
CA PRO A 72 12.74 -5.02 -1.74
C PRO A 72 11.76 -5.91 -2.51
N ILE A 73 10.48 -5.82 -2.14
CA ILE A 73 9.36 -6.46 -2.83
C ILE A 73 8.27 -5.46 -3.22
N ALA A 74 8.12 -4.39 -2.43
CA ALA A 74 7.17 -3.33 -2.71
C ALA A 74 7.63 -1.98 -2.16
N TYR A 75 7.15 -0.90 -2.77
CA TYR A 75 7.23 0.45 -2.24
C TYR A 75 5.81 0.99 -2.09
N LEU A 76 5.45 1.39 -0.88
CA LEU A 76 4.09 1.78 -0.51
C LEU A 76 4.09 3.24 -0.09
N ILE A 77 3.08 3.98 -0.53
CA ILE A 77 2.82 5.36 -0.15
C ILE A 77 1.37 5.42 0.32
N ASP A 78 1.14 5.95 1.51
CA ASP A 78 -0.18 6.17 2.09
C ASP A 78 -0.29 7.67 2.45
N ALA A 79 -1.34 8.33 1.97
CA ALA A 79 -1.60 9.74 2.23
C ALA A 79 -2.92 9.90 2.99
N LEU A 80 -2.85 10.47 4.20
CA LEU A 80 -3.98 10.56 5.12
C LEU A 80 -4.15 11.98 5.64
N PRO A 81 -5.40 12.45 5.83
CA PRO A 81 -5.65 13.68 6.56
C PRO A 81 -5.51 13.44 8.07
N GLU A 82 -5.19 14.52 8.80
CA GLU A 82 -4.92 14.49 10.25
C GLU A 82 -5.96 13.72 11.09
N PRO A 83 -7.29 13.84 10.87
CA PRO A 83 -8.28 13.14 11.69
C PRO A 83 -8.16 11.61 11.68
N PHE A 84 -7.63 11.04 10.60
CA PHE A 84 -7.47 9.59 10.42
C PHE A 84 -6.04 9.11 10.68
N LEU A 85 -5.09 10.02 10.90
CA LEU A 85 -3.70 9.68 11.10
C LEU A 85 -3.51 8.89 12.43
N PRO A 86 -2.96 7.67 12.39
CA PRO A 86 -2.66 6.92 13.60
C PRO A 86 -1.60 7.60 14.48
N GLU A 87 -1.74 7.49 15.80
CA GLU A 87 -0.81 8.09 16.77
C GLU A 87 0.61 7.52 16.63
N GLU A 88 0.72 6.24 16.28
CA GLU A 88 2.00 5.56 16.07
C GLU A 88 2.80 6.17 14.92
N ILE A 89 2.13 6.75 13.92
CA ILE A 89 2.79 7.47 12.83
C ILE A 89 3.33 8.81 13.34
N LEU A 90 2.56 9.52 14.16
CA LEU A 90 2.93 10.82 14.72
C LEU A 90 4.09 10.72 15.73
N ASN A 91 4.10 9.68 16.55
CA ASN A 91 5.13 9.50 17.59
C ASN A 91 6.37 8.72 17.08
N GLY A 92 6.39 8.32 15.81
CA GLY A 92 7.51 7.59 15.20
C GLY A 92 7.61 6.12 15.60
N ALA A 93 6.65 5.56 16.33
CA ALA A 93 6.60 4.14 16.68
C ALA A 93 6.05 3.25 15.54
N PHE A 94 5.62 3.85 14.43
CA PHE A 94 5.03 3.13 13.32
C PHE A 94 5.94 2.05 12.77
N ARG A 95 5.36 0.84 12.69
CA ARG A 95 5.93 -0.30 11.99
C ARG A 95 4.83 -1.02 11.23
N GLY A 96 5.15 -1.41 10.00
CA GLY A 96 4.33 -2.31 9.22
C GLY A 96 3.26 -1.62 8.38
N SER A 97 1.98 -1.90 8.64
CA SER A 97 0.86 -1.54 7.78
C SER A 97 -0.01 -0.43 8.34
N VAL A 98 -0.23 0.61 7.53
CA VAL A 98 -1.19 1.69 7.83
C VAL A 98 -2.61 1.12 7.91
N LEU A 99 -2.99 0.22 7.00
CA LEU A 99 -4.28 -0.48 7.05
C LEU A 99 -4.49 -1.21 8.38
N ASP A 100 -3.48 -1.92 8.87
CA ASP A 100 -3.61 -2.67 10.13
C ASP A 100 -3.73 -1.74 11.33
N LEU A 101 -3.08 -0.58 11.31
CA LEU A 101 -3.27 0.46 12.33
C LEU A 101 -4.69 1.02 12.31
N LEU A 102 -5.20 1.37 11.13
CA LEU A 102 -6.57 1.88 10.98
C LEU A 102 -7.61 0.84 11.41
N LEU A 103 -7.43 -0.44 11.04
CA LEU A 103 -8.29 -1.54 11.48
C LEU A 103 -8.24 -1.74 12.99
N ARG A 104 -7.05 -1.65 13.62
CA ARG A 104 -6.90 -1.75 15.09
C ARG A 104 -7.53 -0.58 15.83
N ARG A 105 -7.41 0.64 15.28
CA ARG A 105 -8.07 1.84 15.83
C ARG A 105 -9.59 1.65 15.88
N GLY A 106 -10.17 1.01 14.85
CA GLY A 106 -11.56 0.55 14.83
C GLY A 106 -12.62 1.65 14.68
N ASP A 107 -12.26 2.91 14.93
CA ASP A 107 -13.08 4.10 14.73
C ASP A 107 -12.31 5.20 13.95
N PRO A 108 -12.78 5.61 12.76
CA PRO A 108 -14.01 5.17 12.11
C PRO A 108 -13.93 3.72 11.61
N ARG A 109 -15.10 3.06 11.49
CA ARG A 109 -15.17 1.72 10.89
C ARG A 109 -14.89 1.79 9.39
N LEU A 110 -13.91 1.01 8.95
CA LEU A 110 -13.58 0.86 7.53
C LEU A 110 -14.61 -0.02 6.81
N SER A 111 -14.83 0.24 5.53
CA SER A 111 -15.79 -0.47 4.69
C SER A 111 -15.11 -1.19 3.53
N HIS A 112 -14.53 -0.46 2.60
CA HIS A 112 -13.99 -1.00 1.36
C HIS A 112 -12.91 -0.08 0.79
N SER A 113 -12.15 -0.58 -0.18
CA SER A 113 -11.22 0.21 -0.97
C SER A 113 -11.58 0.12 -2.45
N ASN A 114 -11.54 1.27 -3.13
CA ASN A 114 -11.63 1.33 -4.58
C ASN A 114 -10.22 1.39 -5.15
N ALA A 115 -9.79 0.32 -5.81
CA ALA A 115 -8.44 0.16 -6.32
C ALA A 115 -8.39 0.09 -7.85
N ASN A 116 -7.45 0.81 -8.43
CA ASN A 116 -7.05 0.70 -9.83
C ASN A 116 -5.72 -0.04 -9.92
N ILE A 117 -5.66 -1.04 -10.79
CA ILE A 117 -4.44 -1.82 -11.05
C ILE A 117 -3.94 -1.48 -12.45
N SER A 118 -2.64 -1.17 -12.55
CA SER A 118 -2.00 -0.85 -13.83
C SER A 118 -0.54 -1.31 -13.85
N ALA A 119 0.04 -1.39 -15.04
CA ALA A 119 1.48 -1.51 -15.21
C ALA A 119 2.06 -0.11 -15.43
N VAL A 120 3.09 0.26 -14.66
CA VAL A 120 3.72 1.59 -14.73
C VAL A 120 5.23 1.46 -14.87
N SER A 121 5.86 2.42 -15.52
CA SER A 121 7.32 2.53 -15.54
C SER A 121 7.84 3.15 -14.24
N ALA A 122 8.87 2.54 -13.65
CA ALA A 122 9.50 3.03 -12.44
C ALA A 122 10.07 4.44 -12.64
N SER A 123 9.63 5.39 -11.80
CA SER A 123 10.27 6.71 -11.69
C SER A 123 11.69 6.56 -11.11
N SER A 124 12.53 7.59 -11.24
CA SER A 124 13.87 7.56 -10.63
C SER A 124 13.82 7.29 -9.12
N GLU A 125 12.83 7.84 -8.43
CA GLU A 125 12.66 7.69 -6.98
C GLU A 125 12.24 6.27 -6.62
N VAL A 126 11.19 5.74 -7.26
CA VAL A 126 10.72 4.37 -7.03
C VAL A 126 11.80 3.34 -7.40
N ALA A 127 12.52 3.57 -8.50
CA ALA A 127 13.61 2.71 -8.93
C ALA A 127 14.74 2.64 -7.89
N ARG A 128 15.08 3.77 -7.26
CA ARG A 128 16.06 3.83 -6.16
C ARG A 128 15.61 3.01 -4.97
N TYR A 129 14.37 3.20 -4.52
CA TYR A 129 13.82 2.48 -3.36
C TYR A 129 13.75 0.96 -3.57
N LEU A 130 13.47 0.53 -4.79
CA LEU A 130 13.33 -0.88 -5.14
C LEU A 130 14.62 -1.54 -5.65
N GLY A 131 15.69 -0.77 -5.86
CA GLY A 131 16.97 -1.31 -6.37
C GLY A 131 16.89 -1.80 -7.81
N ILE A 132 16.08 -1.15 -8.65
CA ILE A 132 15.86 -1.48 -10.07
C ILE A 132 16.26 -0.33 -10.99
N GLN A 133 16.16 -0.52 -12.30
CA GLN A 133 16.44 0.54 -13.26
C GLN A 133 15.21 1.45 -13.45
N ARG A 134 15.47 2.74 -13.69
CA ARG A 134 14.42 3.67 -14.13
C ARG A 134 13.81 3.13 -15.43
N GLY A 135 12.49 3.13 -15.51
CA GLY A 135 11.75 2.65 -16.69
C GLY A 135 11.34 1.18 -16.59
N ASP A 136 11.91 0.39 -15.68
CA ASP A 136 11.46 -0.98 -15.41
C ASP A 136 9.98 -1.00 -15.05
N VAL A 137 9.28 -2.03 -15.52
CA VAL A 137 7.83 -2.14 -15.33
C VAL A 137 7.51 -2.67 -13.93
N LEU A 138 6.62 -1.97 -13.24
CA LEU A 138 6.08 -2.32 -11.95
C LEU A 138 4.59 -2.60 -12.07
N LEU A 139 4.09 -3.47 -11.21
CA LEU A 139 2.66 -3.55 -10.96
C LEU A 139 2.29 -2.46 -9.96
N SER A 140 1.37 -1.58 -10.33
CA SER A 140 0.90 -0.47 -9.50
C SER A 140 -0.54 -0.70 -9.08
N LEU A 141 -0.83 -0.45 -7.81
CA LEU A 141 -2.17 -0.41 -7.24
C LEU A 141 -2.37 0.96 -6.59
N GLU A 142 -3.28 1.75 -7.14
CA GLU A 142 -3.70 3.04 -6.59
C GLU A 142 -5.09 2.87 -5.97
N ALA A 143 -5.25 3.26 -4.71
CA ALA A 143 -6.42 2.88 -3.92
C ALA A 143 -6.95 4.03 -3.06
N TRP A 144 -8.28 4.07 -2.92
CA TRP A 144 -8.99 4.93 -2.00
C TRP A 144 -9.71 4.09 -0.96
N LEU A 145 -9.32 4.21 0.31
CA LEU A 145 -9.95 3.52 1.43
C LEU A 145 -11.11 4.35 1.99
N TYR A 146 -12.25 3.71 2.22
CA TYR A 146 -13.46 4.38 2.71
C TYR A 146 -13.97 3.81 4.03
N THR A 147 -14.56 4.68 4.84
CA THR A 147 -15.35 4.31 6.02
C THR A 147 -16.73 3.76 5.62
N THR A 148 -17.45 3.18 6.59
CA THR A 148 -18.87 2.83 6.44
C THR A 148 -19.80 4.03 6.26
N SER A 149 -19.36 5.25 6.65
CA SER A 149 -20.06 6.52 6.39
C SER A 149 -19.79 7.09 5.00
N GLY A 150 -18.88 6.47 4.21
CA GLY A 150 -18.52 6.92 2.87
C GLY A 150 -17.43 7.99 2.83
N GLU A 151 -16.72 8.22 3.94
CA GLU A 151 -15.61 9.17 4.01
C GLU A 151 -14.31 8.52 3.52
N ALA A 152 -13.52 9.24 2.73
CA ALA A 152 -12.19 8.78 2.32
C ALA A 152 -11.20 8.93 3.48
N VAL A 153 -10.44 7.87 3.76
CA VAL A 153 -9.54 7.75 4.91
C VAL A 153 -8.08 7.78 4.51
N ASP A 154 -7.76 7.08 3.43
CA ASP A 154 -6.41 6.92 2.90
C ASP A 154 -6.46 6.92 1.37
N HIS A 155 -5.44 7.54 0.78
CA HIS A 155 -5.11 7.45 -0.63
C HIS A 155 -3.74 6.82 -0.77
N SER A 156 -3.69 5.59 -1.31
CA SER A 156 -2.47 4.80 -1.35
C SER A 156 -2.01 4.49 -2.76
N HIS A 157 -0.68 4.49 -2.94
CA HIS A 157 0.00 3.98 -4.12
C HIS A 157 0.95 2.87 -3.71
N SER A 158 0.72 1.66 -4.22
CA SER A 158 1.54 0.49 -3.98
C SER A 158 2.22 0.04 -5.26
N PHE A 159 3.54 0.02 -5.27
CA PHE A 159 4.36 -0.45 -6.39
C PHE A 159 4.99 -1.79 -6.03
N PHE A 160 4.70 -2.82 -6.81
CA PHE A 160 5.18 -4.18 -6.57
C PHE A 160 6.18 -4.61 -7.64
N LEU A 161 7.26 -5.25 -7.21
CA LEU A 161 8.22 -5.86 -8.13
C LEU A 161 7.60 -7.10 -8.79
N PRO A 162 7.66 -7.21 -10.13
CA PRO A 162 7.22 -8.41 -10.83
C PRO A 162 7.88 -9.67 -10.25
N GLY A 163 7.09 -10.74 -10.09
CA GLY A 163 7.57 -12.01 -9.54
C GLY A 163 7.59 -12.08 -8.01
N THR A 164 7.28 -11.01 -7.29
CA THR A 164 7.15 -11.02 -5.81
C THR A 164 5.69 -11.06 -5.34
N PHE A 165 4.78 -10.49 -6.16
CA PHE A 165 3.33 -10.52 -5.95
C PHE A 165 2.60 -11.10 -7.15
N ARG A 166 1.50 -11.81 -6.86
CA ARG A 166 0.55 -12.31 -7.85
C ARG A 166 -0.87 -12.05 -7.41
N PHE A 167 -1.56 -11.22 -8.17
CA PHE A 167 -2.97 -10.99 -8.00
C PHE A 167 -3.77 -11.93 -8.89
N HIS A 168 -4.84 -12.51 -8.34
CA HIS A 168 -5.76 -13.36 -9.09
C HIS A 168 -7.20 -12.85 -8.97
N VAL A 169 -8.05 -13.28 -9.90
CA VAL A 169 -9.48 -12.97 -9.87
C VAL A 169 -10.28 -14.25 -10.06
N VAL A 170 -11.23 -14.48 -9.16
CA VAL A 170 -12.15 -15.63 -9.28
C VAL A 170 -13.34 -15.22 -10.15
N ARG A 171 -13.38 -15.73 -11.38
CA ARG A 171 -14.51 -15.50 -12.29
C ARG A 171 -15.57 -16.57 -12.09
N ARG A 172 -16.83 -16.16 -11.93
CA ARG A 172 -18.00 -17.05 -11.84
C ARG A 172 -18.76 -17.06 -13.16
N ILE A 173 -19.44 -18.17 -13.46
CA ILE A 173 -20.32 -18.28 -14.62
C ILE A 173 -21.54 -17.38 -14.39
N SER A 174 -21.81 -16.46 -15.30
CA SER A 174 -23.04 -15.67 -15.28
C SER A 174 -24.20 -16.60 -15.64
N GLN A 175 -25.13 -16.81 -14.71
CA GLN A 175 -26.45 -17.33 -15.08
C GLN A 175 -27.26 -16.12 -15.55
N GLY A 176 -27.59 -16.12 -16.84
CA GLY A 176 -28.44 -15.08 -17.45
C GLY A 176 -29.87 -15.14 -16.97
#